data_AF-A0A382ZNH8-F1
#
_entry.id   AF-A0A382ZNH8-F1
#
_cell.length_a   1.000
_cell.length_b   1.000
_cell.length_c   1.000
_cell.angle_alpha   90.00
_cell.angle_beta   90.00
_cell.angle_gamma   90.00
#
_symmetry.space_group_name_H-M   'P 1'
#
loop_
_entity.id
_entity.type
_entity.pdbx_description
1 polymer ?
#
loop_
_entity_poly.entity_id
_entity_poly.type
_entity_poly.pdbx_seq_one_letter_code
_entity_poly.pdbx_strand_id
1 'polypeptide(L)'
;MKQFFEAKKANPDSIMLFRMGDFYETFDEDAHLTSSILGIALTKRANGAAAAVPLAGFPYHALDQHLHKLLKAGHRVAICEQVEDPKLA
;
A
#
# COMPACT_ATOMS: atom_id res chain seq x y z
N MET A 1 11.40 -2.20 -0.08
CA MET A 1 10.71 -3.29 0.63
C MET A 1 11.05 -3.40 2.12
N LYS A 2 12.31 -3.24 2.57
CA LYS A 2 12.65 -3.37 4.00
C LYS A 2 11.81 -2.46 4.92
N GLN A 3 11.75 -1.16 4.62
CA GLN A 3 10.95 -0.19 5.41
C GLN A 3 9.46 -0.54 5.46
N PHE A 4 8.89 -0.98 4.32
CA PHE A 4 7.51 -1.45 4.27
C PHE A 4 7.26 -2.62 5.25
N PHE A 5 8.12 -3.64 5.23
CA PHE A 5 7.95 -4.81 6.10
C PHE A 5 8.13 -4.46 7.58
N GLU A 6 9.03 -3.53 7.91
CA GLU A 6 9.18 -3.03 9.28
C GLU A 6 7.92 -2.30 9.75
N ALA A 7 7.35 -1.42 8.92
CA ALA A 7 6.09 -0.73 9.21
C ALA A 7 4.91 -1.71 9.33
N LYS A 8 4.81 -2.71 8.45
CA LYS A 8 3.77 -3.74 8.48
C LYS A 8 3.87 -4.61 9.73
N LYS A 9 5.08 -4.94 10.18
CA LYS A 9 5.30 -5.71 11.42
C LYS A 9 4.78 -4.95 12.66
N ALA A 10 4.85 -3.63 12.66
CA ALA A 10 4.28 -2.81 13.73
C ALA A 10 2.73 -2.74 13.69
N ASN A 11 2.12 -3.03 12.53
CA ASN A 11 0.66 -2.96 12.32
C ASN A 11 0.13 -4.18 11.54
N PRO A 12 0.26 -5.40 12.08
CA PRO A 12 0.01 -6.65 11.34
C PRO A 12 -1.45 -6.79 10.88
N ASP A 13 -2.42 -6.38 11.70
CA ASP A 13 -3.86 -6.55 11.47
C ASP A 13 -4.52 -5.42 10.65
N SER A 14 -3.71 -4.65 9.92
CA SER A 14 -4.18 -3.49 9.15
C SER A 14 -3.73 -3.57 7.70
N ILE A 15 -4.54 -3.03 6.79
CA ILE A 15 -4.10 -2.78 5.41
C ILE A 15 -3.11 -1.62 5.46
N MET A 16 -1.86 -1.86 5.06
CA MET A 16 -0.80 -0.84 5.06
C MET A 16 -0.78 -0.07 3.73
N LEU A 17 -1.30 1.15 3.73
CA LEU A 17 -1.15 2.11 2.65
C LEU A 17 0.21 2.79 2.78
N PHE A 18 1.20 2.35 2.01
CA PHE A 18 2.56 2.88 2.07
C PHE A 18 2.78 3.92 0.97
N ARG A 19 3.09 5.16 1.35
CA ARG A 19 3.34 6.26 0.41
C ARG A 19 4.65 6.03 -0.35
N MET A 20 4.55 5.95 -1.68
CA MET A 20 5.68 5.76 -2.59
C MET A 20 5.57 6.79 -3.72
N GLY A 21 6.29 7.92 -3.58
CA GLY A 21 6.17 9.02 -4.55
C GLY A 21 4.73 9.50 -4.64
N ASP A 22 4.12 9.43 -5.83
CA ASP A 22 2.74 9.88 -6.08
C ASP A 22 1.66 8.81 -5.83
N PHE A 23 2.02 7.61 -5.36
CA PHE A 23 1.06 6.53 -5.06
C PHE A 23 1.00 6.15 -3.58
N TYR A 24 -0.13 5.59 -3.14
CA TYR A 24 -0.15 4.66 -2.02
C TYR A 24 -0.13 3.24 -2.58
N GLU A 25 0.82 2.44 -2.11
CA GLU A 25 1.02 1.05 -2.53
C GLU A 25 0.76 0.10 -1.36
N THR A 26 0.10 -1.02 -1.65
CA THR A 26 -0.06 -2.18 -0.78
C THR A 26 0.64 -3.37 -1.42
N PHE A 27 1.09 -4.31 -0.59
CA PHE A 27 1.87 -5.46 -1.03
C PHE A 27 1.34 -6.77 -0.43
N ASP A 28 1.72 -7.89 -1.04
CA ASP A 28 1.35 -9.24 -0.57
C ASP A 28 -0.17 -9.39 -0.38
N GLU A 29 -0.62 -9.86 0.79
CA GLU A 29 -2.04 -10.06 1.08
C GLU A 29 -2.84 -8.75 1.07
N ASP A 30 -2.24 -7.65 1.54
CA ASP A 30 -2.89 -6.33 1.50
C ASP A 30 -3.15 -5.89 0.06
N ALA A 31 -2.30 -6.27 -0.90
CA ALA A 31 -2.50 -5.99 -2.32
C ALA A 31 -3.74 -6.72 -2.86
N HIS A 32 -3.91 -7.99 -2.51
CA HIS A 32 -5.08 -8.78 -2.92
C HIS A 32 -6.38 -8.21 -2.35
N LEU A 33 -6.40 -7.88 -1.05
CA LEU A 33 -7.56 -7.27 -0.39
C LEU A 33 -7.89 -5.91 -1.00
N THR A 34 -6.88 -5.04 -1.15
CA THR A 34 -7.05 -3.69 -1.69
C THR A 34 -7.57 -3.72 -3.12
N SER A 35 -7.00 -4.59 -3.98
CA SER A 35 -7.46 -4.77 -5.36
C SER A 35 -8.92 -5.21 -5.41
N SER A 36 -9.30 -6.20 -4.59
CA SER A 36 -10.67 -6.72 -4.54
C SER A 36 -11.68 -5.67 -4.04
N ILE A 37 -11.40 -5.01 -2.92
CA ILE A 37 -12.32 -4.05 -2.28
C ILE A 37 -12.48 -2.78 -3.14
N LEU A 38 -11.38 -2.29 -3.72
CA LEU A 38 -11.39 -1.03 -4.46
C LEU A 38 -11.70 -1.20 -5.95
N GLY A 39 -11.63 -2.43 -6.47
CA GLY A 39 -11.78 -2.72 -7.88
C GLY A 39 -10.63 -2.17 -8.74
N ILE A 40 -9.41 -2.15 -8.19
CA ILE A 40 -8.21 -1.64 -8.87
C ILE A 40 -7.32 -2.79 -9.35
N ALA A 41 -6.42 -2.51 -10.30
CA ALA A 41 -5.54 -3.52 -10.85
C ALA A 41 -4.60 -4.12 -9.80
N LEU A 42 -4.60 -5.44 -9.69
CA LEU A 42 -3.55 -6.19 -9.01
C LEU A 42 -2.39 -6.40 -9.98
N THR A 43 -1.24 -5.86 -9.64
CA THR A 43 0.00 -5.97 -10.40
C THR A 43 1.05 -6.70 -9.59
N LYS A 44 2.29 -6.69 -10.06
CA LYS A 44 3.42 -7.29 -9.38
C LYS A 44 4.62 -6.38 -9.48
N ARG A 45 5.29 -6.15 -8.36
CA ARG A 45 6.57 -5.45 -8.32
C ARG A 45 7.69 -6.44 -8.62
N ALA A 46 8.46 -6.15 -9.66
CA ALA A 46 9.66 -6.90 -9.99
C ALA A 46 10.85 -6.33 -9.22
N ASN A 47 11.37 -7.07 -8.24
CA ASN A 47 12.61 -6.71 -7.53
C ASN A 47 13.83 -7.47 -8.10
N GLY A 48 13.95 -7.55 -9.43
CA GLY A 48 14.97 -8.35 -10.10
C GLY A 48 14.62 -9.85 -10.19
N ALA A 49 15.65 -10.72 -10.31
CA ALA A 49 15.52 -12.11 -10.75
C ALA A 49 14.82 -13.09 -9.78
N ALA A 50 14.46 -12.70 -8.56
CA ALA A 50 14.16 -13.69 -7.51
C ALA A 50 12.76 -13.69 -6.88
N ALA A 51 11.94 -12.65 -7.02
CA ALA A 51 10.54 -12.71 -6.54
C ALA A 51 9.69 -11.57 -7.11
N ALA A 52 8.52 -11.90 -7.59
CA ALA A 52 7.47 -10.95 -7.91
C ALA A 52 6.56 -10.80 -6.68
N VAL A 53 6.46 -9.59 -6.13
CA VAL A 53 5.60 -9.30 -4.97
C VAL A 53 4.27 -8.74 -5.48
N PRO A 54 3.10 -9.30 -5.12
CA PRO A 54 1.80 -8.73 -5.46
C PRO A 54 1.73 -7.28 -5.01
N LEU A 55 1.18 -6.41 -5.86
CA LEU A 55 1.09 -4.97 -5.62
C LEU A 55 -0.26 -4.44 -6.09
N ALA A 56 -0.92 -3.64 -5.27
CA ALA A 56 -2.04 -2.82 -5.69
C ALA A 56 -1.80 -1.39 -5.20
N GLY A 57 -2.26 -0.38 -5.94
CA GLY A 57 -2.03 0.99 -5.54
C GLY A 57 -2.88 2.00 -6.31
N PHE A 58 -3.01 3.18 -5.73
CA PHE A 58 -3.77 4.30 -6.29
C PHE A 58 -3.07 5.63 -6.03
N PRO A 59 -3.36 6.69 -6.80
CA PRO A 59 -2.74 8.01 -6.62
C PRO A 59 -3.11 8.63 -5.26
N TYR A 60 -2.20 9.34 -4.57
CA TYR A 60 -2.51 9.87 -3.23
C TYR A 60 -3.72 10.75 -3.12
N HIS A 61 -3.98 11.57 -4.14
CA HIS A 61 -5.09 12.50 -4.09
C HIS A 61 -6.45 11.76 -4.03
N ALA A 62 -6.46 10.44 -4.27
CA ALA A 62 -7.62 9.58 -4.11
C ALA A 62 -7.71 8.90 -2.72
N LEU A 63 -6.83 9.25 -1.76
CA LEU A 63 -6.78 8.66 -0.43
C LEU A 63 -8.14 8.70 0.27
N ASP A 64 -8.76 9.87 0.39
CA ASP A 64 -10.02 10.01 1.14
C ASP A 64 -11.11 9.09 0.59
N GLN A 65 -11.23 9.01 -0.74
CA GLN A 65 -12.20 8.16 -1.41
C GLN A 65 -11.94 6.67 -1.16
N HIS A 66 -10.68 6.23 -1.29
CA HIS A 66 -10.33 4.82 -1.15
C HIS A 66 -10.31 4.38 0.32
N LEU A 67 -9.81 5.22 1.22
CA LEU A 67 -9.82 5.00 2.65
C LEU A 67 -11.24 4.75 3.16
N HIS A 68 -12.21 5.56 2.74
CA HIS A 68 -13.62 5.36 3.10
C HIS A 68 -14.16 3.98 2.69
N LYS A 69 -13.79 3.49 1.50
CA LYS A 69 -14.20 2.16 1.02
C LYS A 69 -13.57 1.03 1.84
N LEU A 70 -12.27 1.14 2.16
CA LEU A 70 -11.56 0.14 2.96
C LEU A 70 -12.13 0.06 4.39
N LEU A 71 -12.40 1.21 5.01
CA LEU A 71 -13.02 1.27 6.34
C LEU A 71 -14.45 0.70 6.33
N LYS A 72 -15.25 1.04 5.31
CA LYS A 72 -16.62 0.48 5.16
C LYS A 72 -16.63 -1.03 4.94
N ALA A 73 -15.58 -1.60 4.36
CA ALA A 73 -15.41 -3.04 4.22
C ALA A 73 -14.99 -3.73 5.54
N GLY A 74 -14.84 -2.97 6.63
CA GLY A 74 -14.53 -3.51 7.96
C GLY A 74 -13.04 -3.66 8.25
N HIS A 75 -12.16 -3.11 7.41
CA HIS A 75 -10.72 -3.21 7.59
C HIS A 75 -10.15 -2.04 8.38
N ARG A 76 -9.18 -2.33 9.26
CA ARG A 76 -8.29 -1.31 9.83
C ARG A 76 -7.27 -0.92 8.78
N VAL A 77 -6.96 0.36 8.66
CA VAL A 77 -6.02 0.89 7.67
C VAL A 77 -4.91 1.65 8.39
N ALA A 78 -3.66 1.32 8.09
CA ALA A 78 -2.49 2.07 8.51
C ALA A 78 -1.98 2.88 7.31
N ILE A 79 -1.72 4.17 7.52
CA ILE A 79 -1.18 5.06 6.50
C ILE A 79 0.26 5.37 6.89
N CYS A 80 1.21 5.03 6.02
CA CYS A 80 2.61 5.35 6.19
C CYS A 80 2.98 6.45 5.19
N GLU A 81 3.28 7.64 5.71
CA GLU A 81 3.64 8.82 4.91
C GLU A 81 5.14 8.93 4.70
N GLN A 82 5.52 9.57 3.59
CA GLN A 82 6.89 10.01 3.37
C GLN A 82 7.08 11.38 4.04
N VAL A 83 7.91 11.42 5.08
CA VAL A 83 8.18 12.65 5.85
C VAL A 83 9.38 13.44 5.34
N GLU A 84 10.26 12.82 4.55
CA GLU A 84 11.46 13.46 4.00
C GLU A 84 11.23 13.93 2.57
N ASP A 85 11.82 15.08 2.20
CA ASP A 85 11.79 15.57 0.83
C ASP A 85 12.52 14.57 -0.09
N PRO A 86 11.85 13.98 -1.10
CA PRO A 86 12.49 13.02 -2.00
C PRO A 86 13.67 13.60 -2.78
N LYS A 87 13.83 14.93 -2.84
CA LYS A 87 14.96 15.60 -3.49
C LYS A 87 16.21 15.70 -2.60
N LEU A 88 16.08 15.43 -1.30
CA LEU A 88 17.18 15.49 -0.34
C LEU A 88 17.74 14.10 0.05
N ALA A 89 17.19 13.02 -0.51
CA ALA A 89 17.50 11.63 -0.18
C ALA A 89 18.38 10.93 -1.24
#